data_AF-A0A9R0YKQ9-F1
#
_entry.id   AF-A0A9R0YKQ9-F1
#
_cell.length_a   1.000
_cell.length_b   1.000
_cell.length_c   1.000
_cell.angle_alpha   90.00
_cell.angle_beta   90.00
_cell.angle_gamma   90.00
#
_symmetry.space_group_name_H-M   'P 1'
#
loop_
_entity.id
_entity.type
_entity.pdbx_description
1 polymer ?
#
loop_
_entity_poly.entity_id
_entity_poly.type
_entity_poly.pdbx_seq_one_letter_code
_entity_poly.pdbx_strand_id
1 'polypeptide(L)'
;MVDAEKRLLGNALLDIDNQFFVLLSDSCIPLHTFDYIYNYLMGTNVSFIDSFLDPGPHGSGRYSIEMFPEIEHRDFRKGAQWFAITRRHAILIMADNLYYGKFKLYCKVCSPPLMPVMSLLVACIQ
;
A
#
# COMPACT_ATOMS: atom_id res chain seq x y z
N MET A 1 -1.28 -11.86 -4.61
CA MET A 1 -2.14 -10.66 -4.43
C MET A 1 -1.33 -9.40 -4.70
N VAL A 2 -0.32 -9.10 -3.88
CA VAL A 2 0.60 -7.96 -4.09
C VAL A 2 1.17 -7.83 -5.51
N ASP A 3 1.71 -8.91 -6.08
CA ASP A 3 2.30 -8.84 -7.42
C ASP A 3 1.28 -8.50 -8.51
N ALA A 4 0.01 -8.87 -8.30
CA ALA A 4 -1.08 -8.52 -9.21
C ALA A 4 -1.44 -7.04 -9.07
N GLU A 5 -1.48 -6.51 -7.85
CA GLU A 5 -1.69 -5.07 -7.60
C GLU A 5 -0.58 -4.20 -8.18
N LYS A 6 0.69 -4.59 -8.02
CA LYS A 6 1.81 -3.88 -8.68
C LYS A 6 1.66 -3.88 -10.20
N ARG A 7 1.19 -4.98 -10.80
CA ARG A 7 0.94 -5.05 -12.25
C ARG A 7 -0.22 -4.15 -12.67
N LEU A 8 -1.31 -4.14 -11.91
CA LEU A 8 -2.46 -3.25 -12.16
C LEU A 8 -2.06 -1.78 -12.06
N LEU A 9 -1.33 -1.41 -11.00
CA LEU A 9 -0.85 -0.05 -10.79
C LEU A 9 0.14 0.37 -11.89
N GLY A 10 1.07 -0.50 -12.26
CA GLY A 10 2.01 -0.27 -13.36
C GLY A 10 1.32 -0.05 -14.70
N ASN A 11 0.26 -0.81 -15.01
CA ASN A 11 -0.52 -0.62 -16.22
C ASN A 11 -1.27 0.72 -16.20
N ALA A 12 -1.88 1.07 -15.06
CA ALA A 12 -2.61 2.33 -14.92
C ALA A 12 -1.69 3.57 -15.04
N LEU A 13 -0.42 3.45 -14.65
CA LEU A 13 0.59 4.51 -14.76
C LEU A 13 1.02 4.82 -16.20
N LEU A 14 0.79 3.92 -17.15
CA LEU A 14 1.09 4.14 -18.57
C LEU A 14 0.30 5.32 -19.14
N ASP A 15 -0.91 5.54 -18.62
CA ASP A 15 -1.68 6.74 -18.91
C ASP A 15 -1.14 7.91 -18.06
N ILE A 16 -0.74 8.98 -18.74
CA ILE A 16 -0.14 10.16 -18.13
C ILE A 16 -1.20 11.02 -17.43
N ASP A 17 -2.45 10.94 -17.88
CA ASP A 17 -3.55 11.74 -17.35
C ASP A 17 -4.03 11.20 -15.99
N ASN A 18 -3.75 9.93 -15.67
CA ASN A 18 -4.03 9.35 -14.36
C ASN A 18 -3.19 9.99 -13.24
N GLN A 19 -3.83 10.85 -12.43
CA GLN A 19 -3.22 11.54 -11.28
C GLN A 19 -3.43 10.83 -9.94
N PHE A 20 -4.47 10.00 -9.84
CA PHE A 20 -4.86 9.33 -8.60
C PHE A 20 -5.25 7.88 -8.88
N PHE A 21 -4.89 6.97 -7.99
CA PHE A 21 -5.08 5.53 -8.15
C PHE A 21 -5.80 4.97 -6.93
N VAL A 22 -6.95 4.33 -7.16
CA VAL A 22 -7.78 3.74 -6.11
C VAL A 22 -7.92 2.25 -6.36
N LEU A 23 -7.63 1.43 -5.36
CA LEU A 23 -7.81 -0.02 -5.43
C LEU A 23 -9.18 -0.42 -4.87
N LEU A 24 -10.00 -1.08 -5.69
CA LEU A 24 -11.35 -1.54 -5.35
C LEU A 24 -11.51 -3.03 -5.66
N SER A 25 -12.54 -3.64 -5.09
CA SER A 25 -12.98 -5.01 -5.39
C SER A 25 -14.44 -5.01 -5.85
N ASP A 26 -14.92 -6.13 -6.39
CA ASP A 26 -16.32 -6.29 -6.83
C ASP A 26 -17.34 -6.16 -5.68
N SER A 27 -16.89 -6.21 -4.43
CA SER A 27 -17.72 -6.00 -3.24
C SER A 27 -17.81 -4.53 -2.79
N CYS A 28 -17.04 -3.63 -3.41
CA CYS A 28 -17.04 -2.21 -3.06
C CYS A 28 -18.27 -1.49 -3.65
N ILE A 29 -18.97 -0.72 -2.82
CA ILE A 29 -20.14 0.07 -3.23
C ILE A 29 -19.86 1.55 -2.95
N PRO A 30 -20.01 2.45 -3.94
CA PRO A 30 -19.79 3.88 -3.73
C PRO A 30 -20.86 4.45 -2.80
N LEU A 31 -20.42 5.20 -1.77
CA LEU A 31 -21.32 5.88 -0.82
C LEU A 31 -21.59 7.34 -1.19
N HIS A 32 -20.78 7.90 -2.09
CA HIS A 32 -20.89 9.27 -2.58
C HIS A 32 -20.90 9.29 -4.11
N THR A 33 -21.38 10.39 -4.69
CA THR A 33 -21.38 10.58 -6.15
C THR A 33 -19.95 10.68 -6.69
N PHE A 34 -19.79 10.37 -7.97
CA PHE A 34 -18.51 10.48 -8.64
C PHE A 34 -17.92 11.89 -8.53
N ASP A 35 -18.73 12.93 -8.78
CA ASP A 35 -18.27 14.33 -8.73
C ASP A 35 -17.73 14.70 -7.35
N TYR A 36 -18.36 14.21 -6.28
CA TYR A 36 -17.88 14.44 -4.91
C TYR A 36 -16.51 13.79 -4.71
N ILE A 37 -16.38 12.51 -5.07
CA ILE A 37 -15.14 11.75 -4.90
C ILE A 37 -14.02 12.33 -5.77
N TYR A 38 -14.30 12.64 -7.02
CA TYR A 38 -13.34 13.21 -7.96
C TYR A 38 -12.82 14.55 -7.46
N ASN A 39 -13.72 15.48 -7.10
CA ASN A 39 -13.31 16.79 -6.60
C ASN A 39 -12.55 16.69 -5.27
N TYR A 40 -12.95 15.75 -4.40
CA TYR A 40 -12.22 15.50 -3.16
C TYR A 40 -10.80 15.00 -3.43
N LEU A 41 -10.64 13.92 -4.21
CA LEU A 41 -9.32 13.34 -4.48
C LEU A 41 -8.41 14.29 -5.28
N MET A 42 -8.93 14.95 -6.31
CA MET A 42 -8.17 15.91 -7.12
C MET A 42 -7.88 17.23 -6.39
N GLY A 43 -8.63 17.54 -5.34
CA GLY A 43 -8.39 18.70 -4.48
C GLY A 43 -7.30 18.48 -3.42
N THR A 44 -6.83 17.25 -3.23
CA THR A 44 -5.79 16.94 -2.23
C THR A 44 -4.46 16.54 -2.89
N ASN A 45 -3.36 16.85 -2.20
CA ASN A 45 -2.02 16.36 -2.57
C ASN A 45 -1.55 15.21 -1.68
N VAL A 46 -2.45 14.61 -0.91
CA VAL A 46 -2.14 13.54 0.04
C VAL A 46 -2.62 12.19 -0.48
N SER A 47 -2.12 11.13 0.12
CA SER A 47 -2.58 9.76 -0.16
C SER A 47 -3.23 9.17 1.08
N PHE A 48 -4.26 8.37 0.84
CA PHE A 48 -5.07 7.76 1.88
C PHE A 48 -4.75 6.27 1.95
N ILE A 49 -4.19 5.89 3.08
CA ILE A 49 -3.88 4.51 3.45
C ILE A 49 -4.27 4.32 4.91
N ASP A 50 -4.72 3.12 5.24
CA ASP A 50 -4.83 2.65 6.61
C ASP A 50 -3.48 2.12 7.13
N SER A 51 -3.06 2.57 8.31
CA SER A 51 -1.79 2.16 8.95
C SER A 51 -1.91 2.26 10.46
N PHE A 52 -1.71 1.14 11.15
CA PHE A 52 -1.80 1.05 12.59
C PHE A 52 -0.84 0.02 13.18
N LEU A 53 -0.54 0.18 14.47
CA LEU A 53 0.21 -0.80 15.25
C LEU A 53 -0.74 -1.90 15.72
N ASP A 54 -0.48 -3.13 15.32
CA ASP A 54 -1.16 -4.31 15.86
C ASP A 54 -0.15 -5.12 16.68
N PRO A 55 -0.24 -5.13 18.02
CA PRO A 55 0.70 -5.89 18.86
C PRO A 55 0.46 -7.40 18.81
N GLY A 56 -0.62 -7.85 18.17
CA GLY A 56 -0.99 -9.25 18.11
C GLY A 56 -0.08 -10.11 17.22
N PRO A 57 -0.29 -11.44 17.22
CA PRO A 57 0.50 -12.39 16.42
C PRO A 57 0.35 -12.15 14.91
N HIS A 58 -0.68 -11.44 14.50
CA HIS A 58 -0.91 -11.08 13.11
C HIS A 58 -0.31 -9.72 12.71
N GLY A 59 0.07 -8.87 13.67
CA GLY A 59 0.75 -7.61 13.40
C GLY A 59 2.24 -7.73 13.65
N SER A 60 2.73 -7.07 14.71
CA SER A 60 4.15 -7.06 15.13
C SER A 60 4.73 -8.45 15.34
N GLY A 61 3.92 -9.46 15.69
CA GLY A 61 4.37 -10.85 15.77
C GLY A 61 4.88 -11.42 14.44
N ARG A 62 4.60 -10.77 13.30
CA ARG A 62 5.11 -11.13 11.97
C ARG A 62 6.39 -10.40 11.59
N TYR A 63 6.91 -9.49 12.43
CA TYR A 63 8.17 -8.82 12.16
C TYR A 63 9.33 -9.81 12.23
N SER A 64 10.27 -9.68 11.30
CA SER A 64 11.47 -10.50 11.20
C SER A 64 12.67 -9.58 11.37
N ILE A 65 13.64 -9.97 12.19
CA ILE A 65 14.84 -9.16 12.44
C ILE A 65 15.67 -8.93 11.17
N GLU A 66 15.54 -9.82 10.18
CA GLU A 66 16.17 -9.74 8.87
C GLU A 66 15.62 -8.61 7.98
N MET A 67 14.49 -8.00 8.38
CA MET A 67 13.97 -6.79 7.75
C MET A 67 14.74 -5.53 8.18
N PHE A 68 15.49 -5.58 9.29
CA PHE A 68 16.43 -4.54 9.69
C PHE A 68 17.68 -4.53 8.77
N PRO A 69 18.33 -3.39 8.50
CA PRO A 69 18.02 -2.03 8.97
C PRO A 69 16.97 -1.28 8.15
N GLU A 70 16.57 -1.79 6.98
CA GLU A 70 15.69 -1.06 6.07
C GLU A 70 14.32 -0.81 6.69
N ILE A 71 13.74 -1.81 7.35
CA ILE A 71 12.46 -1.68 8.03
C ILE A 71 12.70 -1.84 9.53
N GLU A 72 12.77 -0.72 10.23
CA GLU A 72 12.81 -0.76 11.70
C GLU A 72 11.50 -1.30 12.26
N HIS A 73 11.58 -1.96 13.42
CA HIS A 73 10.39 -2.50 14.09
C HIS A 73 9.35 -1.41 14.40
N ARG A 74 9.78 -0.18 14.68
CA ARG A 74 8.86 0.95 14.95
C ARG A 74 8.03 1.37 13.73
N ASP A 75 8.57 1.13 12.54
CA ASP A 75 7.96 1.51 11.25
C ASP A 75 7.19 0.33 10.62
N PHE A 76 7.33 -0.88 11.17
CA PHE A 76 6.51 -2.02 10.78
C PHE A 76 5.06 -1.84 11.28
N ARG A 77 4.16 -1.54 10.34
CA ARG A 77 2.73 -1.32 10.58
C ARG A 77 1.87 -2.28 9.79
N LYS A 78 0.71 -2.60 10.36
CA LYS A 78 -0.37 -3.31 9.69
C LYS A 78 -1.30 -2.29 9.05
N GLY A 79 -1.94 -2.66 7.95
CA GLY A 79 -2.94 -1.84 7.28
C GLY A 79 -3.96 -2.70 6.54
N ALA A 80 -5.02 -2.06 6.08
CA ALA A 80 -5.95 -2.64 5.11
C ALA A 80 -5.27 -2.89 3.74
N GLN A 81 -6.01 -3.47 2.80
CA GLN A 81 -5.56 -3.63 1.42
C GLN A 81 -5.92 -2.43 0.54
N TRP A 82 -7.00 -1.72 0.87
CA TRP A 82 -7.47 -0.59 0.08
C TRP A 82 -6.49 0.58 0.18
N PHE A 83 -6.36 1.34 -0.91
CA PHE A 83 -5.62 2.59 -0.90
C PHE A 83 -6.21 3.56 -1.91
N ALA A 84 -5.95 4.84 -1.69
CA ALA A 84 -6.14 5.89 -2.67
C ALA A 84 -4.86 6.74 -2.69
N ILE A 85 -4.04 6.61 -3.74
CA ILE A 85 -2.70 7.22 -3.79
C ILE A 85 -2.54 8.17 -4.97
N THR A 86 -1.69 9.18 -4.79
CA THR A 86 -1.29 10.09 -5.86
C THR A 86 -0.34 9.41 -6.84
N ARG A 87 -0.24 9.94 -8.06
CA ARG A 87 0.71 9.47 -9.08
C ARG A 87 2.15 9.46 -8.59
N ARG A 88 2.54 10.48 -7.82
CA ARG A 88 3.88 10.54 -7.22
C ARG A 88 4.17 9.31 -6.34
N HIS A 89 3.26 8.96 -5.44
CA HIS A 89 3.45 7.78 -4.59
C HIS A 89 3.35 6.47 -5.38
N ALA A 90 2.47 6.40 -6.39
CA ALA A 90 2.40 5.23 -7.26
C ALA A 90 3.73 4.96 -7.99
N ILE A 91 4.41 5.99 -8.49
CA ILE A 91 5.74 5.86 -9.12
C ILE A 91 6.76 5.36 -8.10
N LEU A 92 6.76 5.88 -6.88
CA LEU A 92 7.68 5.44 -5.81
C LEU A 92 7.49 3.95 -5.48
N ILE A 93 6.25 3.48 -5.33
CA ILE A 93 5.94 2.06 -5.09
C ILE A 93 6.43 1.17 -6.23
N MET A 94 6.28 1.62 -7.47
CA MET A 94 6.70 0.86 -8.65
C MET A 94 8.22 0.82 -8.82
N ALA A 95 8.91 1.91 -8.45
CA ALA A 95 10.36 1.99 -8.46
C ALA A 95 11.02 1.22 -7.29
N ASP A 96 10.29 0.98 -6.20
CA ASP A 96 10.83 0.28 -5.05
C ASP A 96 11.07 -1.22 -5.32
N ASN A 97 12.32 -1.61 -5.09
CA ASN A 97 12.80 -2.98 -5.07
C ASN A 97 13.40 -3.37 -3.71
N LEU A 98 13.82 -2.39 -2.90
CA LEU A 98 14.53 -2.63 -1.65
C LEU A 98 13.57 -3.14 -0.59
N TYR A 99 12.57 -2.33 -0.27
CA TYR A 99 11.57 -2.70 0.73
C TYR A 99 10.75 -3.88 0.23
N TYR A 100 10.35 -3.85 -1.05
CA TYR A 100 9.51 -4.91 -1.63
C TYR A 100 10.24 -6.26 -1.59
N GLY A 101 11.54 -6.27 -1.86
CA GLY A 101 12.38 -7.46 -1.72
C GLY A 101 12.41 -7.99 -0.28
N LYS A 102 12.63 -7.11 0.71
CA LYS A 102 12.64 -7.49 2.14
C LYS A 102 11.31 -8.10 2.57
N PHE A 103 10.20 -7.44 2.29
CA PHE A 103 8.88 -7.97 2.61
C PHE A 103 8.59 -9.29 1.88
N LYS A 104 8.96 -9.42 0.61
CA LYS A 104 8.76 -10.66 -0.14
C LYS A 104 9.51 -11.85 0.45
N LEU A 105 10.71 -11.62 0.99
CA LEU A 105 11.55 -12.68 1.57
C LEU A 105 11.12 -13.06 2.99
N TYR A 106 10.80 -12.07 3.82
CA TYR A 106 10.67 -12.24 5.27
C TYR A 106 9.24 -12.12 5.81
N CYS A 107 8.33 -11.49 5.07
CA CYS A 107 6.91 -11.46 5.42
C CYS A 107 6.22 -12.73 4.89
N LYS A 108 6.51 -13.88 5.52
CA LYS A 108 5.95 -15.17 5.13
C LYS A 108 4.53 -15.36 5.68
N VAL A 109 3.69 -15.99 4.85
CA VAL A 109 2.28 -16.24 5.15
C VAL A 109 2.16 -17.32 6.22
N CYS A 110 1.88 -16.94 7.48
CA CYS A 110 0.94 -17.70 8.29
C CYS A 110 -0.45 -17.17 7.95
N SER A 111 -1.31 -18.03 7.41
CA SER A 111 -2.68 -17.76 6.93
C SER A 111 -3.48 -16.79 7.82
N PRO A 112 -4.34 -15.88 7.28
CA PRO A 112 -4.56 -15.45 5.90
C PRO A 112 -3.83 -14.09 5.61
N PRO A 113 -3.95 -13.48 4.40
CA PRO A 113 -2.92 -12.64 3.80
C PRO A 113 -2.91 -11.24 4.40
N LEU A 114 -1.87 -10.95 5.19
CA LEU A 114 -1.55 -9.58 5.57
C LEU A 114 -0.50 -9.05 4.62
N MET A 115 -0.89 -7.97 3.95
CA MET A 115 -0.28 -7.54 2.70
C MET A 115 0.90 -6.60 2.92
N PRO A 116 2.06 -6.87 2.31
CA PRO A 116 3.21 -5.98 2.40
C PRO A 116 3.10 -4.66 1.62
N VAL A 117 2.12 -4.47 0.71
CA VAL A 117 2.00 -3.24 -0.11
C VAL A 117 1.79 -1.98 0.71
N MET A 118 1.11 -2.08 1.84
CA MET A 118 0.83 -0.93 2.68
C MET A 118 2.00 -0.58 3.60
N SER A 119 2.67 -1.60 4.15
CA SER A 119 3.90 -1.42 4.92
C SER A 119 5.03 -0.85 4.04
N LEU A 120 5.02 -1.17 2.74
CA LEU A 120 5.88 -0.56 1.71
C LEU A 120 5.64 0.93 1.52
N LEU A 121 4.37 1.34 1.44
CA LEU A 121 3.98 2.74 1.31
C LEU A 121 4.39 3.57 2.53
N VAL A 122 4.20 3.04 3.74
CA VAL A 122 4.62 3.71 4.98
C VAL A 122 6.14 3.85 5.05
N ALA A 123 6.89 2.80 4.67
CA ALA A 123 8.35 2.82 4.69
C ALA A 123 8.99 3.65 3.55
N CYS A 124 8.28 3.87 2.43
CA CYS A 124 8.75 4.73 1.33
C CYS A 124 8.33 6.20 1.44
N ILE A 125 7.35 6.53 2.29
CA ILE A 125 6.87 7.91 2.49
C ILE A 125 7.56 8.58 3.69
N GLN A 126 8.05 7.81 4.68
CA GLN A 126 8.94 8.28 5.74
C GLN A 126 10.40 8.31 5.29
#